data_AF-A6YK19-F1
#
_entry.id   AF-A6YK19-F1
#
_cell.length_a   1.000
_cell.length_b   1.000
_cell.length_c   1.000
_cell.angle_alpha   90.00
_cell.angle_beta   90.00
_cell.angle_gamma   90.00
#
_symmetry.space_group_name_H-M   'P 1'
#
loop_
_entity.id
_entity.type
_entity.pdbx_description
1 polymer ?
#
loop_
_entity_poly.entity_id
_entity_poly.type
_entity_poly.pdbx_seq_one_letter_code
_entity_poly.pdbx_strand_id
1 'polypeptide(L)' 'LFSLNIDHDQVTASQSQVRRPAYKDQVSFVSLNIDHDQVTASQFQVQGIPTFLIKKDGQVVSHMGARPKPKSGLGRAPTM' A
#
# COMPACT_ATOMS: atom_id res chain seq x y z
N LEU A 1 4.49 17.47 5.04
CA LEU A 1 3.81 16.34 5.70
C LEU A 1 2.65 15.90 4.80
N PHE A 2 2.69 14.65 4.33
CA PHE A 2 1.56 14.01 3.66
C PHE A 2 0.74 13.28 4.73
N SER A 3 -0.58 13.47 4.75
CA SER A 3 -1.49 12.76 5.65
C SER A 3 -2.55 12.10 4.78
N LEU A 4 -2.58 10.77 4.80
CA LEU A 4 -3.63 9.97 4.19
C LEU A 4 -4.43 9.38 5.36
N ASN A 5 -5.62 9.94 5.60
CA ASN A 5 -6.55 9.35 6.57
C ASN A 5 -7.24 8.18 5.88
N ILE A 6 -6.94 6.97 6.33
CA ILE A 6 -7.68 5.77 5.92
C ILE A 6 -8.68 5.49 7.03
N ASP A 7 -9.82 6.18 6.96
CA ASP A 7 -10.97 5.88 7.82
C ASP A 7 -11.65 4.60 7.29
N HIS A 8 -12.00 3.71 8.23
CA HIS A 8 -12.46 2.34 8.02
C HIS A 8 -13.88 2.22 7.44
N ASP A 9 -14.54 3.31 7.06
CA ASP A 9 -15.89 3.23 6.50
C ASP A 9 -16.06 4.23 5.38
N GLN A 10 -16.37 3.69 4.20
CA GLN A 10 -16.63 4.40 2.94
C GLN A 10 -15.39 5.00 2.26
N VAL A 11 -14.85 4.24 1.29
CA VAL A 11 -14.00 4.77 0.22
C VAL A 11 -14.86 5.64 -0.70
N THR A 12 -15.23 6.82 -0.21
CA THR A 12 -15.49 7.95 -1.09
C THR A 12 -14.13 8.37 -1.63
N ALA A 13 -14.05 8.71 -2.91
CA ALA A 13 -12.86 9.28 -3.53
C ALA A 13 -12.53 10.63 -2.88
N SER A 14 -11.98 10.61 -1.66
CA SER A 14 -11.36 11.73 -1.00
C SER A 14 -10.08 11.99 -1.77
N GLN A 15 -10.21 12.81 -2.80
CA GLN A 15 -9.12 13.25 -3.68
C GLN A 15 -7.85 13.45 -2.85
N SER A 16 -6.88 12.55 -3.00
CA SER A 16 -5.51 12.78 -2.55
C SER A 16 -4.95 13.89 -3.43
N GLN A 17 -5.21 15.13 -3.04
CA GLN A 17 -4.77 16.31 -3.77
C GLN A 17 -3.28 16.46 -3.58
N VAL A 18 -2.56 16.50 -4.70
CA VAL A 18 -1.15 16.87 -4.71
C VAL A 18 -1.04 18.33 -4.28
N ARG A 19 -0.78 18.57 -2.99
CA ARG A 19 -0.73 19.91 -2.38
C ARG A 19 0.40 20.79 -2.93
N ARG A 20 1.36 20.20 -3.64
CA ARG A 20 2.47 20.92 -4.27
C ARG A 20 2.21 21.06 -5.78
N PRO A 21 1.96 22.28 -6.30
CA PRO A 21 1.67 22.50 -7.71
C PRO A 21 2.68 21.84 -8.66
N ALA A 22 3.96 21.82 -8.28
CA ALA A 22 5.02 21.21 -9.06
C ALA A 22 4.77 19.73 -9.43
N TYR A 23 4.00 18.98 -8.64
CA TYR A 23 3.77 17.54 -8.87
C TYR A 23 2.35 17.22 -9.35
N LYS A 24 1.48 18.22 -9.50
CA LYS A 24 0.04 18.04 -9.77
C LYS A 24 -0.22 17.19 -11.01
N ASP A 25 0.60 17.35 -12.05
CA ASP A 25 0.44 16.63 -13.32
C ASP A 25 1.50 15.53 -13.50
N GLN A 26 2.33 15.27 -12.48
CA GLN A 26 3.38 14.24 -12.49
C GLN A 26 2.97 12.97 -11.75
N VAL A 27 2.01 13.05 -10.84
CA VAL A 27 1.62 11.94 -9.96
C VAL A 27 0.11 11.81 -9.94
N SER A 28 -0.37 10.60 -10.23
CA SER A 28 -1.77 10.22 -10.03
C SER A 28 -1.88 9.21 -8.90
N PHE A 29 -3.01 9.28 -8.19
CA PHE A 29 -3.37 8.34 -7.14
C PHE A 29 -4.66 7.64 -7.55
N VAL A 30 -4.67 6.32 -7.42
CA VAL A 30 -5.81 5.47 -7.72
C VAL A 30 -6.02 4.53 -6.54
N SER A 31 -7.26 4.39 -6.11
CA SER A 31 -7.65 3.45 -5.05
C SER A 31 -8.21 2.17 -5.68
N LEU A 32 -7.92 1.03 -5.07
CA LEU A 32 -8.45 -0.28 -5.46
C LEU A 32 -9.26 -0.84 -4.30
N ASN A 33 -10.51 -1.25 -4.56
CA ASN A 33 -11.31 -1.98 -3.57
C ASN A 33 -11.06 -3.49 -3.75
N ILE A 34 -10.41 -4.11 -2.78
CA ILE A 34 -10.02 -5.52 -2.89
C ILE A 34 -11.20 -6.49 -2.76
N ASP A 35 -12.30 -6.08 -2.13
CA ASP A 35 -13.49 -6.93 -1.99
C ASP A 35 -14.19 -7.08 -3.34
N HIS A 36 -14.18 -6.01 -4.14
CA HIS A 36 -14.79 -5.97 -5.47
C HIS A 36 -13.84 -6.43 -6.58
N ASP A 37 -12.55 -6.05 -6.50
CA ASP A 37 -11.58 -6.22 -7.59
C ASP A 37 -10.51 -7.30 -7.26
N GLN A 38 -10.96 -8.45 -6.75
CA GLN A 38 -10.09 -9.53 -6.24
C GLN A 38 -9.06 -10.05 -7.25
N VAL A 39 -9.43 -10.13 -8.54
CA VAL A 39 -8.52 -10.57 -9.61
C VAL A 39 -7.38 -9.56 -9.78
N THR A 40 -7.70 -8.27 -9.85
CA THR A 40 -6.72 -7.19 -9.94
C THR A 40 -5.83 -7.15 -8.70
N ALA A 41 -6.40 -7.33 -7.51
CA ALA A 41 -5.65 -7.40 -6.26
C ALA A 41 -4.63 -8.57 -6.28
N SER A 42 -5.05 -9.74 -6.79
CA SER A 42 -4.19 -10.92 -6.93
C SER A 42 -3.06 -10.69 -7.95
N GLN A 43 -3.35 -10.05 -9.10
CA GLN A 43 -2.35 -9.70 -10.11
C GLN A 43 -1.25 -8.78 -9.55
N PHE A 44 -1.62 -7.85 -8.67
CA PHE A 44 -0.67 -6.98 -7.99
C PHE A 44 -0.07 -7.56 -6.72
N GLN A 45 -0.38 -8.82 -6.39
CA GLN A 45 0.14 -9.55 -5.24
C GLN A 45 -0.17 -8.85 -3.91
N VAL A 46 -1.38 -8.29 -3.79
CA VAL A 46 -1.87 -7.72 -2.53
C VAL A 46 -2.18 -8.87 -1.57
N GLN A 47 -1.36 -9.01 -0.53
CA GLN A 47 -1.49 -10.09 0.48
C GLN A 47 -2.23 -9.66 1.74
N GLY A 48 -2.44 -8.35 1.92
CA GLY A 48 -3.09 -7.77 3.07
C GLY A 48 -3.27 -6.26 2.91
N ILE A 49 -4.07 -5.68 3.80
CA ILE A 49 -4.34 -4.24 3.82
C ILE A 49 -3.75 -3.60 5.08
N PRO A 50 -3.27 -2.34 5.01
CA PRO A 50 -3.11 -1.53 3.81
C PRO A 50 -1.88 -1.95 2.97
N THR A 51 -1.99 -1.87 1.64
CA THR A 51 -0.88 -2.02 0.67
C THR A 51 -0.80 -0.78 -0.23
N PHE A 52 0.41 -0.28 -0.43
CA PHE A 52 0.74 0.81 -1.35
C PHE A 52 1.65 0.30 -2.46
N LEU A 53 1.26 0.59 -3.70
CA LEU A 53 2.02 0.25 -4.89
C LEU A 53 2.49 1.55 -5.55
N ILE A 54 3.78 1.64 -5.87
CA ILE A 54 4.30 2.74 -6.68
C ILE A 54 4.52 2.21 -8.08
N LYS A 55 3.88 2.84 -9.06
CA LYS A 55 4.07 2.55 -10.47
C LYS A 55 4.82 3.69 -11.15
N LYS A 56 5.77 3.33 -12.01
CA LYS A 56 6.46 4.26 -12.91
C LYS A 56 6.51 3.61 -14.29
N ASP A 57 6.16 4.35 -15.33
CA ASP A 57 6.17 3.87 -16.72
C ASP A 57 5.40 2.55 -16.91
N GLY A 58 4.25 2.43 -16.22
CA GLY A 58 3.38 1.25 -16.25
C GLY A 58 3.83 0.08 -15.37
N GLN A 59 5.06 0.09 -14.85
CA GLN A 59 5.66 -0.99 -14.07
C GLN A 59 5.60 -0.70 -12.58
N VAL A 60 5.44 -1.74 -11.75
CA VAL A 60 5.51 -1.60 -10.29
C VAL A 60 6.97 -1.54 -9.88
N VAL A 61 7.35 -0.44 -9.23
CA VAL A 61 8.72 -0.19 -8.76
C VAL A 61 8.88 -0.31 -7.25
N SER A 62 7.78 -0.38 -6.50
CA SER A 62 7.80 -0.57 -5.05
C SER A 62 6.49 -1.10 -4.49
N HIS A 63 6.61 -1.96 -3.47
CA HIS A 63 5.52 -2.46 -2.62
C HIS A 63 5.81 -2.10 -1.16
N MET A 64 4.89 -1.35 -0.56
CA MET A 64 4.91 -1.01 0.87
C MET A 64 3.58 -1.40 1.52
N GLY A 65 3.59 -1.67 2.82
CA GLY A 65 2.39 -2.07 3.54
C GLY A 65 2.72 -2.80 4.82
N ALA A 66 1.70 -3.32 5.49
CA ALA A 66 1.91 -4.19 6.63
C ALA A 66 2.67 -5.44 6.18
N ARG A 67 3.88 -5.64 6.72
CA ARG A 67 4.63 -6.88 6.53
C ARG A 67 4.52 -7.72 7.81
N PRO A 68 4.34 -9.05 7.70
CA PRO A 68 4.43 -9.93 8.86
C PRO A 68 5.74 -9.65 9.59
N LYS A 69 5.68 -9.52 10.93
CA LYS A 69 6.91 -9.44 11.73
C LYS A 69 7.77 -10.65 11.36
N PRO A 70 9.06 -10.46 11.02
CA PRO A 70 9.94 -11.60 10.80
C PRO A 70 9.84 -12.48 12.05
N LYS A 71 9.64 -13.79 11.86
CA LYS A 71 9.69 -14.73 12.98
C LYS A 71 11.08 -14.58 13.58
N SER A 72 11.18 -13.84 14.68
CA SER A 72 12.36 -13.79 15.53
C SER A 72 12.78 -15.22 15.72
N GLY A 73 13.95 -15.59 15.18
CA GLY A 73 14.55 -16.88 15.45
C GLY A 73 14.63 -16.99 16.97
N LEU A 74 13.75 -17.79 17.55
CA LEU A 74 13.82 -18.19 18.95
C LEU A 74 15.09 -19.04 19.01
N GLY A 75 16.21 -18.34 19.17
CA GLY A 75 17.50 -18.92 19.49
C GLY A 75 17.25 -19.76 20.72
N ARG A 76 17.31 -21.07 20.53
CA ARG A 76 17.32 -22.04 21.61
C ARG A 76 18.44 -21.58 22.54
N ALA A 77 18.09 -21.22 23.78
CA ALA A 77 19.11 -21.02 24.80
C ALA A 77 19.95 -22.31 24.85
N PRO A 78 21.29 -22.23 24.80
CA PRO A 78 22.09 -23.42 25.04
C PRO A 78 21.85 -23.79 26.50
N THR A 79 21.23 -24.96 26.72
CA THR A 79 21.20 -25.57 28.04
C THR A 79 22.65 -25.87 28.41
N MET A 80 23.16 -25.21 29.46
CA MET A 80 24.43 -25.56 30.10
C MET A 80 24.34 -26.94 30.75
#